data_AF-A0A937BCQ4-F1
#
_entry.id   AF-A0A937BCQ4-F1
#
_cell.length_a   1.000
_cell.length_b   1.000
_cell.length_c   1.000
_cell.angle_alpha   90.00
_cell.angle_beta   90.00
_cell.angle_gamma   90.00
#
_symmetry.space_group_name_H-M   'P 1'
#
loop_
_entity.id
_entity.type
_entity.pdbx_description
1 polymer ?
#
loop_
_entity_poly.entity_id
_entity_poly.type
_entity_poly.pdbx_seq_one_letter_code
_entity_poly.pdbx_strand_id
1 'polypeptide(L)'
;MTGRTKFTILSAIYLSSLVYMSAVFQLPYYSNFKAAWIYYAPPLSRPGALLQGAVKACLLKFFIPVALILVILGVSIFGIMLLPNLLFGLGNIFLASTLYSWLVMNKLPFSVSPKMATAGQTTYRTMFMIIILPLFGAPHYFLFDFPWVLCIGSLFTIGGGLMVLNYLKWIGWGYMSGEEGWLYEMNI
;
A
#
# COMPACT_ATOMS: atom_id res chain seq x y z
N MET A 1 -3.34 -9.35 27.62
CA MET A 1 -2.01 -8.70 27.52
C MET A 1 -2.05 -7.33 28.19
N THR A 2 -0.93 -6.85 28.75
CA THR A 2 -0.88 -5.50 29.35
C THR A 2 -0.96 -4.41 28.27
N GLY A 3 -1.41 -3.20 28.62
CA GLY A 3 -1.51 -2.08 27.69
C GLY A 3 -0.18 -1.70 27.04
N ARG A 4 0.94 -1.82 27.77
CA ARG A 4 2.29 -1.59 27.24
C ARG A 4 2.66 -2.62 26.18
N THR A 5 2.39 -3.90 26.43
CA THR A 5 2.65 -4.98 25.46
C THR A 5 1.86 -4.79 24.17
N LYS A 6 0.56 -4.46 24.27
CA LYS A 6 -0.27 -4.18 23.09
C LYS A 6 0.31 -3.05 22.26
N PHE A 7 0.68 -1.95 22.92
CA PHE A 7 1.28 -0.80 22.25
C PHE A 7 2.58 -1.18 21.53
N THR A 8 3.48 -1.94 22.18
CA THR A 8 4.74 -2.39 21.57
C THR A 8 4.49 -3.25 20.34
N ILE A 9 3.56 -4.22 20.42
CA ILE A 9 3.26 -5.11 19.30
C ILE A 9 2.66 -4.32 18.12
N LEU A 10 1.67 -3.47 18.38
CA LEU A 10 1.04 -2.66 17.34
C LEU A 10 2.04 -1.68 16.73
N SER A 11 2.91 -1.06 17.54
CA SER A 11 3.98 -0.20 17.03
C SER A 11 4.90 -0.97 16.09
N ALA A 12 5.32 -2.19 16.44
CA ALA A 12 6.14 -3.02 15.56
C ALA A 12 5.45 -3.34 14.23
N ILE A 13 4.15 -3.66 14.27
CA ILE A 13 3.36 -3.93 13.06
C ILE A 13 3.26 -2.67 12.20
N TYR A 14 2.77 -1.55 12.74
CA TYR A 14 2.55 -0.34 11.93
C TYR A 14 3.85 0.35 11.51
N LEU A 15 4.94 0.25 12.28
CA LEU A 15 6.26 0.75 11.83
C LEU A 15 6.82 -0.08 10.67
N SER A 16 6.47 -1.37 10.57
CA SER A 16 6.87 -2.17 9.40
C SER A 16 6.30 -1.65 8.08
N SER A 17 5.19 -0.89 8.15
CA SER A 17 4.59 -0.24 6.97
C SER A 17 5.56 0.71 6.29
N LEU A 18 6.53 1.28 7.01
CA LEU A 18 7.53 2.20 6.45
C LEU A 18 8.31 1.56 5.31
N VAL A 19 8.66 0.27 5.43
CA VAL A 19 9.41 -0.45 4.39
C VAL A 19 8.56 -0.57 3.13
N TYR A 20 7.32 -1.05 3.27
CA TYR A 20 6.47 -1.31 2.11
C TYR A 20 5.97 -0.01 1.47
N MET A 21 5.48 0.94 2.26
CA MET A 21 5.03 2.24 1.77
C MET A 21 6.16 3.02 1.09
N SER A 22 7.38 2.99 1.63
CA SER A 22 8.52 3.63 0.97
C SER A 22 8.81 3.00 -0.39
N ALA A 23 8.72 1.66 -0.51
CA ALA A 23 8.89 0.99 -1.79
C ALA A 23 7.81 1.41 -2.80
N VAL A 24 6.54 1.53 -2.37
CA VAL A 24 5.43 2.00 -3.21
C VAL A 24 5.60 3.49 -3.57
N PHE A 25 6.07 4.33 -2.65
CA PHE A 25 6.26 5.76 -2.89
C PHE A 25 7.37 6.06 -3.90
N GLN A 26 8.38 5.19 -3.95
CA GLN A 26 9.52 5.33 -4.86
C GLN A 26 9.27 4.72 -6.24
N LEU A 27 8.18 3.98 -6.40
CA LEU A 27 7.84 3.21 -7.59
C LEU A 27 7.82 4.04 -8.89
N PRO A 28 7.38 5.32 -8.91
CA PRO A 28 7.47 6.15 -10.11
C PRO A 28 8.89 6.57 -10.51
N TYR A 29 9.87 6.55 -9.61
CA TYR A 29 11.18 7.16 -9.86
C TYR A 29 12.24 6.16 -10.27
N TYR A 30 13.06 6.57 -11.24
CA TYR A 30 14.22 5.79 -11.67
C TYR A 30 15.30 6.67 -12.29
N SER A 31 16.57 6.34 -12.08
CA SER A 31 17.70 7.09 -12.65
C SER A 31 17.69 7.05 -14.18
N ASN A 32 17.37 5.90 -14.77
CA ASN A 32 17.22 5.73 -16.21
C ASN A 32 15.77 5.91 -16.68
N PHE A 33 15.05 6.90 -16.11
CA PHE A 33 13.65 7.20 -16.45
C PHE A 33 13.41 7.40 -17.96
N LYS A 34 14.43 7.81 -18.73
CA LYS A 34 14.34 7.93 -20.19
C LYS A 34 13.91 6.62 -20.85
N ALA A 35 14.29 5.46 -20.29
CA ALA A 35 13.90 4.14 -20.80
C ALA A 35 12.37 3.89 -20.75
N ALA A 36 11.62 4.71 -20.01
CA ALA A 36 10.16 4.64 -19.98
C ALA A 36 9.50 4.95 -21.33
N TRP A 37 10.25 5.46 -22.33
CA TRP A 37 9.77 5.58 -23.72
C TRP A 37 9.19 4.26 -24.24
N ILE A 38 9.68 3.10 -23.76
CA ILE A 38 9.19 1.78 -24.16
C ILE A 38 7.71 1.56 -23.83
N TYR A 39 7.18 2.21 -22.79
CA TYR A 39 5.76 2.15 -22.44
C TYR A 39 4.85 2.85 -23.45
N TYR A 40 5.43 3.71 -24.30
CA TYR A 40 4.71 4.52 -25.29
C TYR A 40 4.93 4.03 -26.74
N ALA A 41 5.82 3.05 -26.97
CA ALA A 41 6.21 2.63 -28.32
C ALA A 41 5.14 1.79 -29.04
N PRO A 42 4.64 0.66 -28.48
CA PRO A 42 3.31 0.16 -28.77
C PRO A 42 2.34 0.72 -27.72
N PRO A 43 1.20 1.34 -28.09
CA PRO A 43 0.25 1.83 -27.11
C PRO A 43 -0.27 0.64 -26.30
N LEU A 44 0.17 0.56 -25.05
CA LEU A 44 -0.38 -0.39 -24.09
C LEU A 44 -1.87 -0.11 -23.99
N SER A 45 -2.69 -1.11 -24.28
CA SER A 45 -4.15 -0.95 -24.25
C SER A 45 -4.65 -0.50 -22.88
N ARG A 46 -3.91 -0.84 -21.81
CA ARG A 46 -4.23 -0.45 -20.41
C ARG A 46 -2.95 -0.17 -19.60
N PRO A 47 -2.59 1.09 -19.34
CA PRO A 47 -1.41 1.43 -18.53
C PRO A 47 -1.54 0.97 -17.08
N GLY A 48 -2.77 0.86 -16.56
CA GLY A 48 -3.06 0.33 -15.23
C GLY A 48 -2.55 -1.09 -14.98
N ALA A 49 -2.45 -1.93 -16.00
CA ALA A 49 -1.90 -3.28 -15.87
C ALA A 49 -0.41 -3.27 -15.46
N LEU A 50 0.37 -2.30 -15.97
CA LEU A 50 1.76 -2.09 -15.54
C LEU A 50 1.81 -1.64 -14.09
N LEU A 51 0.94 -0.70 -13.70
CA LEU A 51 0.87 -0.20 -12.34
C LEU A 51 0.57 -1.33 -11.34
N GLN A 52 -0.45 -2.13 -11.64
CA GLN A 52 -0.80 -3.31 -10.85
C GLN A 52 0.38 -4.28 -10.73
N GLY A 53 1.05 -4.58 -11.84
CA GLY A 53 2.20 -5.48 -11.87
C GLY A 53 3.35 -4.98 -10.99
N ALA A 54 3.65 -3.68 -11.05
CA ALA A 54 4.70 -3.08 -10.25
C ALA A 54 4.34 -3.06 -8.75
N VAL A 55 3.09 -2.74 -8.39
CA VAL A 55 2.62 -2.81 -6.98
C VAL A 55 2.69 -4.25 -6.45
N LYS A 56 2.32 -5.25 -7.25
CA LYS A 56 2.46 -6.68 -6.91
C LYS A 56 3.93 -7.08 -6.73
N ALA A 57 4.83 -6.57 -7.56
CA ALA A 57 6.27 -6.83 -7.41
C ALA A 57 6.80 -6.22 -6.11
N CYS A 58 6.39 -5.00 -5.75
CA CYS A 58 6.73 -4.38 -4.47
C CYS A 58 6.16 -5.16 -3.29
N LEU A 59 4.91 -5.64 -3.39
CA LEU A 59 4.30 -6.50 -2.38
C LEU A 59 5.16 -7.75 -2.13
N LEU A 60 5.48 -8.48 -3.20
CA LEU A 60 6.24 -9.73 -3.08
C LEU A 60 7.67 -9.51 -2.57
N LYS A 61 8.32 -8.41 -2.97
CA LYS A 61 9.73 -8.16 -2.66
C LYS A 61 9.95 -7.48 -1.31
N PHE A 62 9.04 -6.61 -0.87
CA PHE A 62 9.23 -5.78 0.33
C PHE A 62 8.22 -6.04 1.43
N PHE A 63 6.98 -6.40 1.10
CA PHE A 63 5.94 -6.60 2.11
C PHE A 63 5.93 -8.04 2.64
N ILE A 64 5.84 -9.03 1.74
CA ILE A 64 5.72 -10.44 2.13
C ILE A 64 6.89 -10.92 3.02
N PRO A 65 8.17 -10.61 2.73
CA PRO A 65 9.27 -11.05 3.58
C PRO A 65 9.19 -10.46 4.99
N VAL A 66 8.86 -9.17 5.11
CA VAL A 66 8.72 -8.49 6.40
C VAL A 66 7.51 -9.03 7.17
N ALA A 67 6.39 -9.24 6.48
CA ALA A 67 5.18 -9.83 7.05
C ALA A 67 5.44 -11.23 7.60
N LEU A 68 6.16 -12.08 6.87
CA LEU A 68 6.52 -13.43 7.32
C LEU A 68 7.40 -13.39 8.57
N ILE A 69 8.41 -12.51 8.59
CA ILE A 69 9.27 -12.34 9.77
C ILE A 69 8.44 -11.90 10.98
N LEU A 70 7.55 -10.93 10.83
CA LEU A 70 6.67 -10.47 11.91
C LEU A 70 5.73 -11.56 12.41
N VAL A 71 5.15 -12.34 11.51
CA VAL A 71 4.25 -13.43 11.89
C VAL A 71 5.00 -14.52 12.63
N ILE A 72 6.15 -14.96 12.11
CA ILE A 72 6.97 -16.00 12.73
C ILE A 72 7.42 -15.54 14.12
N LEU A 73 8.08 -14.38 14.23
CA LEU A 73 8.58 -13.88 15.51
C LEU A 73 7.45 -13.58 16.49
N GLY A 74 6.36 -12.96 16.03
CA GLY A 74 5.21 -12.63 16.86
C GLY A 74 4.55 -13.88 17.45
N VAL A 75 4.29 -14.89 16.62
CA VAL A 75 3.69 -16.16 17.07
C VAL A 75 4.66 -16.95 17.95
N SER A 76 5.96 -16.98 17.65
CA SER A 76 6.95 -17.68 18.48
C SER A 76 7.10 -17.07 19.89
N ILE A 77 6.99 -15.74 20.02
CA ILE A 77 7.18 -15.05 21.31
C ILE A 77 5.87 -14.99 22.11
N PHE A 78 4.75 -14.69 21.45
CA PHE A 78 3.48 -14.38 22.12
C PHE A 78 2.41 -15.47 21.94
N GLY A 79 2.71 -16.51 21.17
CA GLY A 79 1.80 -17.63 20.89
C GLY A 79 0.83 -17.37 19.73
N ILE A 80 0.15 -18.44 19.33
CA ILE A 80 -0.77 -18.44 18.17
C ILE A 80 -1.96 -17.47 18.32
N MET A 81 -2.31 -17.11 19.55
CA MET A 81 -3.39 -16.17 19.85
C MET A 81 -3.09 -14.74 19.35
N LEU A 82 -1.84 -14.43 19.01
CA LEU A 82 -1.49 -13.14 18.40
C LEU A 82 -1.80 -13.10 16.89
N LEU A 83 -2.01 -14.24 16.23
CA LEU A 83 -2.19 -14.32 14.79
C LEU A 83 -3.31 -13.41 14.24
N PRO A 84 -4.50 -13.29 14.86
CA PRO A 84 -5.54 -12.37 14.38
C PRO A 84 -5.10 -10.90 14.35
N ASN A 85 -4.34 -10.46 15.36
CA ASN A 85 -3.79 -9.09 15.41
C ASN A 85 -2.75 -8.87 14.30
N LEU A 86 -1.88 -9.86 14.07
CA LEU A 86 -0.87 -9.80 13.00
C LEU A 86 -1.54 -9.71 11.62
N LEU A 87 -2.51 -10.60 11.34
CA LEU A 87 -3.22 -10.62 10.06
C LEU A 87 -4.02 -9.34 9.83
N PHE A 88 -4.73 -8.83 10.83
CA PHE A 88 -5.48 -7.59 10.71
C PHE A 88 -4.56 -6.38 10.48
N GLY A 89 -3.47 -6.26 11.24
CA GLY A 89 -2.54 -5.15 11.09
C GLY A 89 -1.80 -5.17 9.75
N LEU A 90 -1.36 -6.35 9.29
CA LEU A 90 -0.76 -6.51 7.96
C LEU A 90 -1.78 -6.21 6.85
N GLY A 91 -3.03 -6.66 7.02
CA GLY A 91 -4.14 -6.33 6.12
C GLY A 91 -4.40 -4.83 6.00
N ASN A 92 -4.37 -4.10 7.12
CA ASN A 92 -4.49 -2.64 7.14
C ASN A 92 -3.36 -1.96 6.35
N ILE A 93 -2.11 -2.41 6.53
CA ILE A 93 -0.95 -1.87 5.81
C ILE A 93 -1.09 -2.11 4.31
N PHE A 94 -1.50 -3.33 3.94
CA PHE A 94 -1.76 -3.69 2.55
C PHE A 94 -2.86 -2.83 1.92
N LEU A 95 -4.01 -2.70 2.59
CA LEU A 95 -5.11 -1.85 2.14
C LEU A 95 -4.66 -0.39 1.98
N ALA A 96 -4.00 0.18 3.00
CA ALA A 96 -3.51 1.54 2.96
C ALA A 96 -2.58 1.79 1.75
N SER A 97 -1.68 0.86 1.46
CA SER A 97 -0.70 1.01 0.39
C SER A 97 -1.31 0.90 -1.02
N THR A 98 -2.33 0.05 -1.16
CA THR A 98 -3.06 -0.11 -2.42
C THR A 98 -3.98 1.08 -2.65
N LEU A 99 -4.61 1.61 -1.59
CA LEU A 99 -5.34 2.88 -1.64
C LEU A 99 -4.44 4.05 -2.05
N TYR A 100 -3.22 4.15 -1.51
CA TYR A 100 -2.26 5.17 -1.98
C TYR A 100 -1.95 5.02 -3.47
N SER A 101 -1.74 3.78 -3.93
CA SER A 101 -1.45 3.48 -5.33
C SER A 101 -2.60 3.88 -6.26
N TRP A 102 -3.83 3.84 -5.77
CA TRP A 102 -5.01 4.26 -6.52
C TRP A 102 -5.28 5.78 -6.43
N LEU A 103 -5.15 6.39 -5.25
CA LEU A 103 -5.58 7.78 -5.02
C LEU A 103 -4.50 8.81 -5.37
N VAL A 104 -3.22 8.42 -5.30
CA VAL A 104 -2.09 9.36 -5.37
C VAL A 104 -1.19 9.08 -6.55
N MET A 105 -0.97 7.81 -6.89
CA MET A 105 -0.02 7.44 -7.95
C MET A 105 -0.68 7.56 -9.33
N ASN A 106 -0.47 8.71 -9.98
CA ASN A 106 -0.94 9.03 -11.32
C ASN A 106 0.19 9.04 -12.37
N LYS A 107 1.29 8.32 -12.10
CA LYS A 107 2.44 8.21 -12.99
C LYS A 107 2.78 6.75 -13.22
N LEU A 108 3.27 6.44 -14.42
CA LEU A 108 3.76 5.11 -14.73
C LEU A 108 4.96 4.73 -13.85
N PRO A 109 5.13 3.44 -13.51
CA PRO A 109 6.32 2.96 -12.82
C PRO A 109 7.60 3.39 -13.54
N PHE A 110 8.63 3.78 -12.80
CA PHE A 110 9.97 4.09 -13.31
C PHE A 110 10.04 5.16 -14.43
N SER A 111 9.04 6.04 -14.51
CA SER A 111 8.93 7.04 -15.58
C SER A 111 9.38 8.45 -15.18
N VAL A 112 9.64 8.69 -13.90
CA VAL A 112 9.95 10.02 -13.36
C VAL A 112 11.41 10.10 -12.91
N SER A 113 12.07 11.21 -13.22
CA SER A 113 13.42 11.45 -12.69
C SER A 113 13.37 11.72 -11.18
N PRO A 114 14.28 11.15 -10.36
CA PRO A 114 14.39 11.49 -8.95
C PRO A 114 14.59 12.99 -8.69
N LYS A 115 15.19 13.71 -9.65
CA LYS A 115 15.40 15.17 -9.57
C LYS A 115 14.10 15.97 -9.71
N MET A 116 13.04 15.37 -10.24
CA MET A 116 11.72 15.98 -10.39
C MET A 116 10.81 15.74 -9.17
N ALA A 117 11.30 15.06 -8.12
CA ALA A 117 10.59 14.98 -6.86
C ALA A 117 10.48 16.39 -6.25
N THR A 118 9.31 17.00 -6.34
CA THR A 118 9.08 18.34 -5.78
C THR A 118 8.87 18.26 -4.27
N ALA A 119 9.14 19.35 -3.56
CA ALA A 119 8.89 19.46 -2.13
C ALA A 119 7.43 19.10 -1.78
N GLY A 120 6.47 19.53 -2.60
CA GLY A 120 5.04 19.20 -2.42
C GLY A 120 4.75 17.70 -2.48
N GLN A 121 5.37 16.95 -3.38
CA GLN A 121 5.17 15.50 -3.48
C GLN A 121 5.68 14.75 -2.25
N THR A 122 6.77 15.22 -1.65
CA THR A 122 7.26 14.72 -0.36
C THR A 122 6.29 15.07 0.76
N THR A 123 5.73 16.28 0.79
CA THR A 123 4.72 16.69 1.78
C THR A 123 3.47 15.80 1.73
N TYR A 124 2.92 15.52 0.55
CA TYR A 124 1.73 14.66 0.42
C TYR A 124 1.99 13.24 0.93
N ARG A 125 3.17 12.68 0.65
CA ARG A 125 3.58 11.35 1.15
C ARG A 125 3.67 11.31 2.67
N THR A 126 4.32 12.31 3.25
CA THR A 126 4.48 12.43 4.69
C THR A 126 3.12 12.62 5.37
N MET A 127 2.24 13.48 4.83
CA MET A 127 0.88 13.65 5.33
C MET A 127 0.08 12.35 5.26
N PHE A 128 0.15 11.63 4.14
CA PHE A 128 -0.51 10.34 3.98
C PHE A 128 -0.05 9.36 5.07
N MET A 129 1.25 9.21 5.31
CA MET A 129 1.78 8.35 6.38
C MET A 129 1.31 8.78 7.77
N ILE A 130 1.36 10.08 8.10
CA ILE A 130 0.99 10.59 9.43
C ILE A 130 -0.50 10.39 9.70
N ILE A 131 -1.36 10.46 8.69
CA ILE A 131 -2.81 10.26 8.85
C ILE A 131 -3.16 8.76 8.87
N ILE A 132 -2.60 7.98 7.93
CA ILE A 132 -3.04 6.60 7.70
C ILE A 132 -2.61 5.66 8.84
N LEU A 133 -1.43 5.87 9.43
CA LEU A 133 -0.93 5.03 10.53
C LEU A 133 -1.83 5.09 11.79
N PRO A 134 -2.15 6.27 12.36
CA PRO A 134 -3.06 6.36 13.49
C PRO A 134 -4.50 6.00 13.12
N LEU A 135 -4.95 6.30 11.88
CA LEU A 135 -6.30 5.95 11.42
C LEU A 135 -6.57 4.44 11.51
N PHE A 136 -5.59 3.61 11.13
CA PHE A 136 -5.69 2.16 11.26
C PHE A 136 -5.17 1.63 12.60
N GLY A 137 -4.23 2.31 13.25
CA GLY A 137 -3.61 1.88 14.49
C GLY A 137 -4.49 2.07 15.72
N ALA A 138 -5.18 3.21 15.84
CA ALA A 138 -6.00 3.51 17.01
C ALA A 138 -7.19 2.55 17.15
N PRO A 139 -8.02 2.29 16.11
CA PRO A 139 -9.08 1.30 16.22
C PRO A 139 -8.55 -0.10 16.54
N HIS A 140 -7.41 -0.49 15.96
CA HIS A 140 -6.78 -1.78 16.23
C HIS A 140 -6.38 -1.92 17.71
N TYR A 141 -5.90 -0.86 18.36
CA TYR A 141 -5.60 -0.89 19.80
C TYR A 141 -6.82 -1.24 20.66
N PHE A 142 -7.98 -0.65 20.35
CA PHE A 142 -9.23 -0.93 21.07
C PHE A 142 -9.80 -2.32 20.74
N LEU A 143 -9.57 -2.80 19.52
CA LEU A 143 -10.07 -4.11 19.06
C LEU A 143 -9.14 -5.28 19.41
N PHE A 144 -7.96 -5.02 20.00
CA PHE A 144 -6.90 -6.01 20.22
C PHE A 144 -7.36 -7.28 20.94
N ASP A 145 -8.25 -7.13 21.93
CA ASP A 145 -8.73 -8.24 22.78
C ASP A 145 -9.90 -9.02 22.16
N PHE A 146 -10.32 -8.68 20.94
CA PHE A 146 -11.46 -9.31 20.26
C PHE A 146 -11.01 -10.10 19.01
N PRO A 147 -10.41 -11.30 19.17
CA PRO A 147 -9.89 -12.11 18.06
C PRO A 147 -10.86 -12.30 16.89
N TRP A 148 -12.14 -12.57 17.16
CA TRP A 148 -13.15 -12.78 16.13
C TRP A 148 -13.38 -11.53 15.27
N VAL A 149 -13.41 -10.35 15.90
CA VAL A 149 -13.55 -9.06 15.20
C VAL A 149 -12.32 -8.81 14.34
N LEU A 150 -11.13 -9.13 14.83
CA LEU A 150 -9.88 -8.99 14.08
C LEU A 150 -9.81 -9.96 12.89
N CYS A 151 -10.27 -11.20 13.05
CA CYS A 151 -10.37 -12.16 11.95
C CYS A 151 -11.31 -11.64 10.85
N ILE A 152 -12.51 -11.17 11.21
CA ILE A 152 -13.46 -10.58 10.26
C ILE A 152 -12.85 -9.33 9.61
N GLY A 153 -12.26 -8.44 10.41
CA GLY A 153 -11.59 -7.23 9.92
C GLY A 153 -10.43 -7.55 8.97
N SER A 154 -9.69 -8.63 9.20
CA SER A 154 -8.59 -9.05 8.33
C SER A 154 -9.10 -9.46 6.94
N LEU A 155 -10.25 -10.14 6.89
CA LEU A 155 -10.89 -10.48 5.62
C LEU A 155 -11.33 -9.22 4.86
N PHE A 156 -11.91 -8.23 5.55
CA PHE A 156 -12.32 -6.97 4.93
C PHE A 156 -11.13 -6.16 4.41
N THR A 157 -10.05 -6.08 5.19
CA THR A 157 -8.89 -5.25 4.83
C THR A 157 -8.07 -5.89 3.71
N ILE A 158 -7.84 -7.21 3.77
CA ILE A 158 -7.18 -7.96 2.70
C ILE A 158 -8.07 -7.97 1.45
N GLY A 159 -9.37 -8.27 1.60
CA GLY A 159 -10.33 -8.27 0.49
C GLY A 159 -10.41 -6.92 -0.19
N GLY A 160 -10.55 -5.84 0.58
CA GLY A 160 -10.53 -4.46 0.07
C GLY A 160 -9.22 -4.13 -0.65
N GLY A 161 -8.06 -4.50 -0.10
CA GLY A 161 -6.77 -4.27 -0.75
C GLY A 161 -6.64 -5.04 -2.07
N LEU A 162 -7.15 -6.28 -2.13
CA LEU A 162 -7.20 -7.06 -3.36
C LEU A 162 -8.16 -6.46 -4.40
N MET A 163 -9.31 -5.94 -3.96
CA MET A 163 -10.26 -5.24 -4.83
C MET A 163 -9.63 -4.00 -5.44
N VAL A 164 -8.99 -3.14 -4.62
CA VAL A 164 -8.28 -1.95 -5.11
C VAL A 164 -7.14 -2.33 -6.05
N LEU A 165 -6.35 -3.34 -5.68
CA LEU A 165 -5.27 -3.84 -6.53
C LEU A 165 -5.77 -4.38 -7.88
N ASN A 166 -6.95 -5.02 -7.92
CA ASN A 166 -7.58 -5.47 -9.15
C ASN A 166 -8.18 -4.30 -9.95
N TYR A 167 -8.71 -3.29 -9.28
CA TYR A 167 -9.19 -2.06 -9.89
C TYR A 167 -8.07 -1.32 -10.64
N LEU A 168 -6.83 -1.30 -10.10
CA LEU A 168 -5.68 -0.66 -10.76
C LEU A 168 -5.48 -1.14 -12.21
N LYS A 169 -5.82 -2.39 -12.53
CA LYS A 169 -5.71 -2.97 -13.88
C LYS A 169 -6.52 -2.19 -14.93
N TRP A 170 -7.63 -1.60 -14.51
CA TRP A 170 -8.59 -0.93 -15.38
C TRP A 170 -8.31 0.56 -15.57
N ILE A 171 -7.29 1.08 -14.89
CA ILE A 171 -6.87 2.47 -15.04
C ILE A 171 -6.40 2.72 -16.48
N GLY A 172 -7.08 3.66 -17.13
CA GLY A 172 -6.79 4.12 -18.49
C GLY A 172 -5.74 5.23 -18.55
N TRP A 173 -5.43 5.67 -19.77
CA TRP A 173 -4.44 6.71 -20.02
C TRP A 173 -4.83 8.09 -19.47
N GLY A 174 -6.12 8.45 -19.46
CA GLY A 174 -6.58 9.75 -18.93
C GLY A 174 -6.18 9.99 -17.47
N TYR A 175 -6.36 8.99 -16.61
CA TYR A 175 -5.91 9.05 -15.22
C TYR A 175 -4.38 9.22 -15.10
N MET A 176 -3.60 8.62 -16.01
CA MET A 176 -2.13 8.68 -16.01
C MET A 176 -1.55 9.96 -16.62
N SER A 177 -2.26 10.59 -17.56
CA SER A 177 -1.88 11.89 -18.13
C SER A 177 -2.17 13.05 -17.18
N GLY A 178 -3.03 12.84 -16.18
CA GLY A 178 -3.47 13.90 -15.26
C GLY A 178 -4.54 14.81 -15.87
N GLU A 179 -5.08 14.44 -17.03
CA GLU A 179 -6.34 15.01 -17.53
C GLU A 179 -7.47 14.45 -16.67
N GLU A 180 -8.28 15.32 -16.08
CA GLU A 180 -9.28 15.00 -15.05
C GLU A 180 -10.10 13.74 -15.39
N GLY A 181 -9.73 12.61 -14.77
CA GLY A 181 -10.33 11.30 -15.02
C GLY A 181 -11.83 11.19 -14.69
N TRP A 182 -12.42 12.22 -14.09
CA TRP A 182 -13.85 12.27 -13.75
C TRP A 182 -14.74 12.73 -14.91
N LEU A 183 -14.18 13.40 -15.94
CA LEU A 183 -14.98 13.97 -17.04
C LEU A 183 -15.25 13.00 -18.20
N TYR A 184 -14.48 11.90 -18.31
CA TYR A 184 -14.66 10.92 -19.38
C TYR A 184 -15.53 9.72 -18.97
N GLU A 185 -15.65 9.41 -17.67
CA GLU A 185 -16.49 8.29 -17.21
C GLU A 185 -17.99 8.62 -17.19
N MET A 186 -18.38 9.89 -17.34
CA MET A 186 -19.78 10.33 -17.43
C MET A 186 -20.31 10.50 -18.86
N ASN A 187 -19.49 10.18 -19.88
CA ASN A 187 -19.84 10.42 -21.28
C ASN A 187 -19.80 9.15 -22.15
N ILE A 188 -20.08 7.99 -21.55
CA ILE A 188 -20.32 6.73 -22.25
C ILE A 188 -21.62 6.11 -21.75
#